data_AF-A0A9X9Q181-F1
#
_entry.id   AF-A0A9X9Q181-F1
#
_cell.length_a   1.000
_cell.length_b   1.000
_cell.length_c   1.000
_cell.angle_alpha   90.00
_cell.angle_beta   90.00
_cell.angle_gamma   90.00
#
_symmetry.space_group_name_H-M   'P 1'
#
loop_
_entity.id
_entity.type
_entity.pdbx_description
1 polymer ?
#
loop_
_entity_poly.entity_id
_entity_poly.type
_entity_poly.pdbx_seq_one_letter_code
_entity_poly.pdbx_strand_id
1 'polypeptide(L)' 'MEHIQVNKAPRMQWRTYRAHGWLNPHMSSPLPHQDDPSEKELTVPKPEEEVAQKKKISLKKLKKQQLTAWE' A
#
# COMPACT_ATOMS: atom_id res chain seq x y z
N MET A 1 8.79 2.45 6.45
CA MET A 1 9.50 2.94 5.25
C MET A 1 9.65 1.75 4.33
N GLU A 2 8.65 1.51 3.48
CA GLU A 2 8.66 0.41 2.52
C GLU A 2 9.28 0.83 1.19
N HIS A 3 9.10 2.09 0.82
CA HIS A 3 9.61 2.67 -0.41
C HIS A 3 9.92 4.15 -0.21
N ILE A 4 11.08 4.56 -0.73
CA ILE A 4 11.50 5.97 -0.80
C ILE A 4 11.88 6.23 -2.25
N GLN A 5 11.19 7.18 -2.88
CA GLN A 5 11.49 7.61 -4.24
C GLN A 5 12.30 8.91 -4.22
N VAL A 6 13.39 8.95 -4.99
CA VAL A 6 14.20 10.15 -5.20
C VAL A 6 14.18 10.54 -6.67
N ASN A 7 13.66 11.74 -6.96
CA ASN A 7 13.60 12.29 -8.31
C ASN A 7 14.62 13.44 -8.46
N LYS A 8 15.01 13.74 -9.71
CA LYS A 8 15.85 14.92 -10.00
C LYS A 8 14.99 16.18 -9.99
N ALA A 9 15.40 17.19 -9.23
CA ALA A 9 14.80 18.53 -9.31
C ALA A 9 15.57 19.46 -10.25
N PRO A 10 14.92 20.53 -10.75
CA PRO A 10 15.60 21.57 -11.50
C PRO A 10 16.71 22.23 -10.68
N ARG A 11 17.85 22.46 -11.31
CA ARG A 11 18.99 23.13 -10.69
C ARG A 11 18.74 24.62 -10.63
N MET A 12 19.04 25.22 -9.49
CA MET A 12 18.95 26.66 -9.31
C MET A 12 20.29 27.31 -9.68
N GLN A 13 20.25 28.39 -10.45
CA GLN A 13 21.45 29.03 -10.98
C GLN A 13 21.97 30.11 -10.03
N TRP A 14 23.22 29.96 -9.60
CA TRP A 14 23.95 30.96 -8.82
C TRP A 14 25.26 31.28 -9.52
N ARG A 15 25.82 32.45 -9.22
CA ARG A 15 27.12 32.86 -9.72
C ARG A 15 27.99 33.35 -8.57
N THR A 16 29.24 32.94 -8.55
CA THR A 16 30.22 33.44 -7.59
C THR A 16 31.24 34.31 -8.31
N TYR A 17 31.58 35.43 -7.68
CA TYR A 17 32.61 36.33 -8.17
C TYR A 17 33.98 35.84 -7.66
N ARG A 18 34.96 35.78 -8.55
CA ARG A 18 36.36 35.50 -8.19
C ARG A 18 37.24 36.69 -8.58
N ALA A 19 38.50 36.65 -8.16
CA ALA A 19 39.49 37.65 -8.56
C ALA A 19 39.54 37.79 -10.09
N HIS A 20 39.90 38.99 -10.55
CA HIS A 20 40.05 39.34 -11.97
C HIS A 20 38.77 39.24 -12.82
N GLY A 21 37.59 39.36 -12.20
CA GLY A 21 36.31 39.39 -12.93
C GLY A 21 35.85 38.01 -13.43
N TRP A 22 36.48 36.94 -12.94
CA TRP A 22 36.08 35.59 -13.31
C TRP A 22 34.76 35.21 -12.65
N LEU A 23 33.76 34.94 -13.48
CA LEU A 23 32.41 34.57 -13.09
C LEU A 23 32.18 33.06 -13.28
N ASN A 24 32.04 32.31 -12.17
CA ASN A 24 31.79 30.87 -12.22
C ASN A 24 30.32 30.54 -11.89
N PRO A 25 29.68 29.64 -12.67
CA PRO A 25 28.39 29.11 -12.30
C PRO A 25 28.53 28.18 -11.10
N HIS A 26 27.80 28.46 -10.04
CA HIS A 26 27.59 27.54 -8.93
C HIS A 26 26.14 27.07 -8.99
N MET A 27 25.91 25.79 -9.29
CA MET A 27 24.56 25.25 -9.45
C MET A 27 24.18 24.45 -8.20
N SER A 28 23.03 24.76 -7.59
CA SER A 28 22.50 23.88 -6.55
C SER A 28 21.98 22.58 -7.18
N SER A 29 22.12 21.47 -6.48
CA SER A 29 21.57 20.16 -6.87
C SER A 29 20.53 19.69 -5.85
N PRO A 30 19.33 20.31 -5.83
CA PRO A 30 18.25 19.85 -4.97
C PRO A 30 17.75 18.47 -5.41
N LEU A 31 17.31 17.66 -4.44
CA LEU A 31 16.65 16.36 -4.65
C LEU A 31 15.39 16.30 -3.77
N PRO A 32 14.19 16.28 -4.34
CA PRO A 32 12.96 16.01 -3.59
C PRO A 32 12.89 14.51 -3.26
N HIS A 33 12.57 14.22 -2.00
CA HIS A 33 12.25 12.88 -1.51
C HIS A 33 10.74 12.75 -1.42
N GLN A 34 10.21 11.63 -1.91
CA GLN A 34 8.84 11.21 -1.65
C GLN A 34 8.92 9.93 -0.80
N ASP A 35 8.31 9.98 0.38
CA ASP A 35 8.21 8.85 1.29
C ASP A 35 6.77 8.35 1.27
N ASP A 36 6.58 7.05 1.07
CA ASP A 36 5.29 6.37 1.21
C ASP A 36 5.28 5.63 2.58
N PRO A 37 4.68 6.20 3.63
CA PRO A 37 4.48 5.49 4.88
C PRO A 37 3.30 4.53 4.74
N SER A 38 3.59 3.24 4.67
CA SER A 38 2.57 2.22 4.97
C SER A 38 2.40 2.09 6.48
N GLU A 39 1.16 2.03 6.94
CA GLU A 39 0.88 1.43 8.24
C GLU A 39 1.02 -0.09 8.08
N LYS A 40 1.61 -0.76 9.08
CA LYS A 40 1.63 -2.21 9.12
C LYS A 40 0.19 -2.69 9.13
N GLU A 41 -0.25 -3.32 8.04
CA GLU A 41 -1.58 -3.89 7.96
C GLU A 41 -1.80 -4.84 9.15
N LEU A 42 -2.71 -4.49 10.05
CA LEU A 42 -3.43 -5.48 10.82
C LEU A 42 -4.20 -6.29 9.79
N THR A 43 -3.65 -7.44 9.39
CA THR A 43 -4.32 -8.39 8.50
C THR A 43 -5.75 -8.59 9.01
N VAL A 44 -6.71 -7.95 8.36
CA VAL A 44 -8.11 -8.29 8.50
C VAL A 44 -8.19 -9.67 7.85
N PRO A 45 -8.43 -10.75 8.61
CA PRO A 45 -8.59 -12.05 7.99
C PRO A 45 -9.68 -11.90 6.95
N LYS A 46 -9.34 -12.13 5.68
CA LYS A 46 -10.34 -12.25 4.62
C LYS A 46 -11.39 -13.21 5.16
N PRO A 47 -12.70 -12.86 5.18
CA PRO A 47 -13.71 -13.83 5.58
C PRO A 47 -13.53 -15.02 4.65
N GLU A 48 -13.06 -16.13 5.22
CA GLU A 48 -12.89 -17.37 4.48
C GLU A 48 -14.18 -17.66 3.72
N GLU A 49 -14.04 -18.28 2.56
CA GLU A 49 -15.10 -18.91 1.79
C GLU A 49 -15.92 -19.96 2.59
N GLU A 50 -15.80 -20.02 3.92
CA GLU A 50 -16.59 -20.80 4.87
C GLU A 50 -18.07 -20.39 4.97
N VAL A 51 -18.51 -19.33 4.29
CA VAL A 51 -19.96 -19.07 4.16
C VAL A 51 -20.58 -19.87 3.01
N ALA A 52 -19.78 -20.44 2.09
CA ALA A 52 -20.30 -21.25 0.98
C ALA A 52 -20.72 -22.67 1.41
N GLN A 53 -20.25 -23.17 2.56
CA GLN A 53 -20.61 -24.50 3.06
C GLN A 53 -21.72 -24.51 4.12
N LYS A 54 -22.27 -23.36 4.52
CA LYS A 54 -23.46 -23.32 5.37
C LYS A 54 -24.71 -23.67 4.54
N LYS A 55 -24.88 -24.98 4.36
CA LYS A 55 -26.14 -25.72 4.32
C LYS A 55 -27.10 -25.32 3.19
N LYS A 56 -26.86 -25.87 1.99
CA LYS A 56 -27.95 -26.25 1.08
C LYS A 56 -28.44 -27.68 1.40
N ILE A 57 -28.74 -27.96 2.66
CA ILE A 57 -29.59 -29.10 2.97
C ILE A 57 -31.01 -28.54 2.90
N SER A 58 -31.82 -29.03 1.97
CA SER A 58 -33.20 -28.57 1.84
C SER A 58 -33.93 -28.82 3.17
N LEU A 59 -34.76 -27.85 3.57
CA LEU A 59 -35.54 -27.91 4.82
C LEU A 59 -36.32 -29.24 4.96
N LYS A 60 -36.71 -29.83 3.82
CA LYS A 60 -37.38 -31.13 3.71
C LYS A 60 -36.50 -32.31 4.14
N LYS A 61 -35.21 -32.30 3.82
CA LYS A 61 -34.27 -33.37 4.17
C LYS A 61 -33.94 -33.35 5.67
N LEU A 62 -33.87 -32.16 6.26
CA LEU A 62 -33.66 -31.98 7.70
C LEU A 62 -34.87 -32.43 8.53
N LYS A 63 -36.10 -32.10 8.08
CA LYS A 63 -37.33 -32.61 8.70
C LYS A 63 -37.47 -34.14 8.61
N LYS A 64 -37.09 -34.77 7.50
CA LYS A 64 -37.09 -36.23 7.38
C LYS A 64 -36.12 -36.90 8.35
N GLN A 65 -34.91 -36.37 8.49
CA GLN A 65 -33.91 -36.89 9.44
C GLN A 65 -34.37 -36.76 10.90
N GLN A 66 -35.07 -35.68 11.24
CA GLN A 66 -35.66 -35.53 12.57
C GLN A 66 -36.80 -36.53 12.82
N LEU A 67 -37.65 -36.81 11.83
CA LEU A 67 -38.72 -37.80 11.98
C LEU A 67 -38.18 -39.23 12.15
N THR A 68 -37.14 -39.62 11.39
CA THR A 68 -36.50 -40.94 11.53
C THR A 68 -35.69 -41.09 12.83
N ALA A 69 -35.32 -39.99 13.47
CA ALA A 69 -34.59 -39.99 14.75
C ALA A 69 -35.53 -39.98 15.96
N TRP A 70 -36.84 -39.82 15.74
CA TRP A 70 -37.90 -39.82 16.76
C TRP A 70 -38.74 -41.11 16.73
N GLU A 71 -38.45 -42.04 15.82
CA GLU A 71 -38.80 -43.47 15.92
C GLU A 71 -37.76 -44.21 16.78
#